data_AF-A0A9E5UP92-F1
#
_entry.id   AF-A0A9E5UP92-F1
#
_cell.length_a   1.000
_cell.length_b   1.000
_cell.length_c   1.000
_cell.angle_alpha   90.00
_cell.angle_beta   90.00
_cell.angle_gamma   90.00
#
_symmetry.space_group_name_H-M   'P 1'
#
loop_
_entity.id
_entity.type
_entity.pdbx_description
1 polymer ?
#
loop_
_entity_poly.entity_id
_entity_poly.type
_entity_poly.pdbx_seq_one_letter_code
_entity_poly.pdbx_strand_id
1 'polypeptide(L)' 'MSEHWPVIVIGGGQAGLAMSYCLRERHIEHLVLEKHTSGYAWQQQRWDSFCLVTPNWQCRLPGFPLSGQ' A
#
# COMPACT_ATOMS: atom_id res chain seq x y z
N MET A 1 26.09 -6.94 13.64
CA MET A 1 25.07 -6.25 14.47
C MET A 1 23.73 -6.68 13.93
N SER A 2 22.85 -7.20 14.78
CA SER A 2 21.50 -7.61 14.37
C SER A 2 20.69 -6.35 14.12
N GLU A 3 20.21 -6.16 12.89
CA GLU A 3 19.29 -5.07 12.58
C GLU A 3 17.92 -5.42 13.18
N HIS A 4 17.42 -4.58 14.10
CA HIS A 4 16.16 -4.81 14.79
C HIS A 4 15.13 -3.78 14.32
N TRP A 5 14.08 -4.26 13.67
CA TRP A 5 12.93 -3.46 13.25
C TRP A 5 11.78 -3.65 14.24
N PRO A 6 11.21 -2.58 14.81
CA PRO A 6 10.12 -2.73 15.77
C PRO A 6 8.81 -3.18 15.10
N VAL A 7 8.65 -2.94 13.80
CA VAL A 7 7.51 -3.41 13.00
C VAL A 7 8.00 -3.88 11.64
N ILE A 8 7.49 -5.05 11.22
CA ILE A 8 7.62 -5.54 9.84
C ILE A 8 6.22 -5.67 9.26
N VAL A 9 5.99 -5.04 8.11
CA VAL A 9 4.76 -5.14 7.33
C VAL A 9 5.00 -6.12 6.19
N ILE A 10 4.24 -7.22 6.15
CA ILE A 10 4.32 -8.21 5.08
C ILE A 10 3.27 -7.90 4.01
N GLY A 11 3.73 -7.61 2.81
CA GLY A 11 2.95 -7.22 1.64
C GLY A 11 3.04 -5.72 1.34
N GLY A 12 3.44 -5.40 0.11
CA GLY A 12 3.50 -4.05 -0.47
C GLY A 12 2.29 -3.70 -1.34
N GLY A 13 1.13 -4.31 -1.06
CA GLY A 13 -0.15 -3.95 -1.65
C GLY A 13 -0.79 -2.73 -0.97
N GLN A 14 -2.04 -2.40 -1.33
CA GLN A 14 -2.73 -1.21 -0.83
C GLN A 14 -2.83 -1.17 0.71
N ALA A 15 -3.06 -2.31 1.37
CA ALA A 15 -3.16 -2.38 2.82
C ALA A 15 -1.81 -2.16 3.51
N GLY A 16 -0.74 -2.76 2.99
CA GLY A 16 0.60 -2.62 3.55
C GLY A 16 1.16 -1.21 3.39
N LEU A 17 0.94 -0.59 2.23
CA LEU A 17 1.33 0.81 1.98
C LEU A 17 0.51 1.78 2.84
N ALA A 18 -0.80 1.53 3.03
CA ALA A 18 -1.63 2.31 3.96
C ALA A 18 -1.12 2.20 5.40
N MET A 19 -0.73 1.01 5.85
CA MET A 19 -0.16 0.80 7.18
C MET A 19 1.19 1.52 7.32
N SER A 20 2.05 1.41 6.32
CA SER A 20 3.35 2.09 6.27
C SER A 20 3.20 3.61 6.41
N TYR A 21 2.23 4.20 5.71
CA TYR A 21 1.89 5.62 5.86
C TYR A 21 1.52 5.95 7.31
N CYS A 22 0.59 5.19 7.91
CA CYS A 22 0.14 5.42 9.29
C CYS A 22 1.28 5.27 10.33
N LEU A 23 2.21 4.34 10.11
CA LEU A 23 3.37 4.14 10.97
C LEU A 23 4.36 5.30 10.84
N ARG A 24 4.58 5.78 9.60
CA ARG A 24 5.41 6.96 9.33
C ARG A 24 4.87 8.21 10.02
N GLU A 25 3.56 8.47 9.92
CA GLU A 25 2.91 9.61 10.58
C GLU A 25 3.05 9.59 12.11
N ARG A 26 3.24 8.40 12.69
CA ARG A 26 3.44 8.20 14.13
C ARG A 26 4.91 8.11 14.53
N HIS A 27 5.83 8.35 13.60
CA HIS A 27 7.28 8.22 13.81
C HIS A 27 7.71 6.82 14.29
N ILE A 28 7.01 5.77 13.85
CA ILE A 28 7.37 4.37 14.13
C ILE A 28 8.20 3.83 12.96
N GLU A 29 9.43 3.46 13.27
CA GLU A 29 10.33 2.80 12.33
C GLU A 29 9.76 1.45 11.88
N HIS A 30 9.78 1.15 10.59
CA HIS A 30 9.22 -0.09 10.08
C HIS A 30 9.81 -0.46 8.73
N LEU A 31 9.76 -1.75 8.43
CA LEU A 31 10.18 -2.30 7.14
C LEU A 31 8.98 -2.94 6.43
N VAL A 32 8.79 -2.64 5.15
CA VAL A 32 7.78 -3.29 4.31
C VAL A 32 8.48 -4.31 3.42
N LEU A 33 8.03 -5.56 3.45
CA LEU A 33 8.54 -6.64 2.61
C LEU A 33 7.48 -7.05 1.60
N GLU A 34 7.81 -7.01 0.32
CA GLU A 34 6.95 -7.44 -0.77
C GLU A 34 7.68 -8.52 -1.58
N LYS A 35 6.94 -9.52 -2.06
CA LYS A 35 7.49 -10.64 -2.83
C LYS A 35 7.99 -10.19 -4.21
N HIS A 36 7.30 -9.22 -4.81
CA HIS A 36 7.61 -8.68 -6.14
C HIS A 36 7.94 -7.19 -6.04
N THR A 37 7.08 -6.34 -6.61
CA THR A 37 7.15 -4.88 -6.52
C THR A 37 5.92 -4.35 -5.78
N SER A 38 6.03 -3.15 -5.22
CA SER A 38 4.88 -2.48 -4.61
C SER A 38 3.70 -2.40 -5.59
N GLY A 39 2.51 -2.82 -5.17
CA GLY A 39 1.32 -2.80 -6.03
C GLY A 39 1.33 -3.83 -7.16
N TYR A 40 2.21 -4.84 -7.17
CA TYR A 40 2.35 -5.83 -8.26
C TYR A 40 1.02 -6.47 -8.68
N ALA A 41 0.16 -6.83 -7.72
CA ALA A 41 -1.15 -7.44 -8.02
C ALA A 41 -2.09 -6.52 -8.83
N TRP A 42 -1.91 -5.20 -8.75
CA TRP A 42 -2.67 -4.22 -9.55
C TRP A 42 -2.02 -3.97 -10.91
N GLN A 43 -0.68 -3.91 -10.94
CA GLN A 43 0.06 -3.58 -12.16
C GLN A 43 0.19 -4.76 -13.14
N GLN A 44 0.31 -5.99 -12.62
CA GLN A 44 0.76 -7.14 -13.41
C GLN A 44 -0.18 -8.35 -13.35
N GLN A 45 -1.16 -8.37 -12.44
CA GLN A 45 -2.10 -9.49 -12.27
C GLN A 45 -3.54 -9.12 -12.61
N ARG A 46 -3.76 -7.93 -13.20
CA ARG A 46 -5.07 -7.52 -13.73
C ARG A 46 -5.08 -7.60 -15.25
N TRP A 47 -6.27 -7.76 -15.80
CA TRP A 47 -6.50 -7.73 -17.24
C TRP A 47 -6.65 -6.29 -17.74
N ASP A 48 -6.37 -6.05 -19.02
CA ASP A 48 -6.32 -4.70 -19.59
C ASP A 48 -7.64 -3.92 -19.46
N SER A 49 -8.78 -4.62 -19.47
CA SER A 49 -10.11 -4.02 -19.31
C SER A 49 -10.58 -3.96 -17.85
N PHE A 50 -9.69 -4.16 -16.86
CA PHE A 50 -10.07 -4.10 -15.46
C PHE A 50 -10.46 -2.68 -15.06
N CYS A 51 -11.66 -2.52 -14.49
CA CYS A 51 -12.12 -1.29 -13.87
C CYS A 51 -12.66 -1.57 -12.47
N LEU A 52 -12.48 -0.60 -11.57
CA LEU A 52 -13.14 -0.63 -10.27
C LEU A 52 -14.63 -0.32 -10.44
N VAL A 53 -15.47 -1.03 -9.69
CA VAL A 53 -16.91 -0.76 -9.59
C VAL A 53 -17.26 0.21 -8.47
N THR A 54 -16.25 0.59 -7.68
CA THR A 54 -16.34 1.55 -6.60
C THR A 54 -15.91 2.92 -7.13
N PRO A 55 -16.69 3.99 -6.86
CA PRO A 55 -16.32 5.32 -7.33
C PRO A 55 -15.03 5.81 -6.67
N ASN A 56 -14.28 6.66 -7.37
CA ASN A 56 -12.92 7.05 -6.98
C ASN A 56 -12.86 7.72 -5.60
N TRP A 57 -13.88 8.50 -5.24
CA TRP A 57 -13.97 9.16 -3.92
C TRP A 57 -14.09 8.18 -2.75
N GLN A 58 -14.51 6.94 -2.99
CA GLN A 58 -14.57 5.89 -1.97
C GLN A 58 -13.28 5.03 -1.96
N CYS A 59 -12.52 5.02 -3.06
CA CYS A 59 -11.21 4.37 -3.17
C CYS A 59 -10.10 5.28 -2.59
N ARG A 60 -10.07 5.46 -1.27
CA ARG A 60 -9.12 6.37 -0.61
C ARG A 60 -8.01 5.61 0.11
N LEU A 61 -6.80 6.16 0.05
CA LEU A 61 -5.69 5.78 0.91
C LEU A 61 -5.40 6.89 1.94
N PRO A 62 -4.78 6.57 3.09
CA PRO A 62 -4.32 7.57 4.05
C PRO A 62 -3.44 8.63 3.37
N GLY A 63 -3.76 9.90 3.55
CA GLY A 63 -3.02 11.01 2.93
C GLY A 63 -3.16 11.15 1.41
N PHE A 64 -3.91 10.26 0.74
CA PHE A 64 -4.01 10.24 -0.73
C PHE A 64 -5.47 10.04 -1.19
N PRO A 65 -6.26 11.13 -1.29
CA PRO A 65 -7.57 11.07 -1.94
C PRO A 65 -7.38 10.90 -3.46
N LEU A 66 -8.01 9.89 -4.05
CA LEU A 66 -8.06 9.78 -5.51
C LEU A 66 -8.94 10.90 -6.08
N SER A 67 -8.39 11.68 -7.01
CA SER A 67 -9.12 12.68 -7.78
C SER A 67 -9.79 12.05 -9.01
N GLY A 68 -11.07 12.30 -9.24
CA GLY A 68 -11.83 11.80 -10.39
C GLY A 68 -13.23 11.33 -10.02
N GLN A 69 -14.09 11.09 -11.02
CA GLN A 69 -15.39 10.41 -10.84
C GLN A 69 -15.17 8.91 -10.64
#